data_AF-A0A2C6E4I4-F1
#
_entry.id   AF-A0A2C6E4I4-F1
#
_cell.length_a   1.000
_cell.length_b   1.000
_cell.length_c   1.000
_cell.angle_alpha   90.00
_cell.angle_beta   90.00
_cell.angle_gamma   90.00
#
_symmetry.space_group_name_H-M   'P 1'
#
loop_
_entity.id
_entity.type
_entity.pdbx_description
1 polymer ?
#
loop_
_entity_poly.entity_id
_entity_poly.type
_entity_poly.pdbx_seq_one_letter_code
_entity_poly.pdbx_strand_id
1 'polypeptide(L)'
;MITPQQLEHYRQLPNIAAALRGYSDAFSRSVLTILYLEGGLRDDGGLNDVASDRGGLTKFGISQLAYPRLDIANLTIDHAIRLYYRDYWEPMHCDELNSGVALMLLDGSVQHGLSGITRIVQRIADAEVDGVFGSRTLKKCQSILPNLFISQLISRRARKYARICLDDNSQIPNLNGWMNRLSHITERCYAEVYRGA
;
A
#
# COMPACT_ATOMS: atom_id res chain seq x y z
N MET A 1 5.41 -13.06 4.97
CA MET A 1 4.13 -12.83 4.27
C MET A 1 2.95 -13.18 5.16
N ILE A 2 1.86 -12.41 5.12
CA ILE A 2 0.60 -12.81 5.74
C ILE A 2 -0.03 -13.97 4.95
N THR A 3 -0.32 -15.09 5.61
CA THR A 3 -0.98 -16.24 4.96
C THR A 3 -2.48 -15.98 4.77
N PRO A 4 -3.16 -16.69 3.86
CA PRO A 4 -4.62 -16.63 3.76
C PRO A 4 -5.32 -16.92 5.10
N GLN A 5 -4.81 -17.86 5.90
CA GLN A 5 -5.36 -18.20 7.21
C GLN A 5 -5.19 -17.06 8.21
N GLN A 6 -4.00 -16.43 8.26
CA GLN A 6 -3.77 -15.27 9.13
C GLN A 6 -4.67 -14.10 8.74
N LEU A 7 -4.82 -13.84 7.44
CA LEU A 7 -5.67 -12.76 6.96
C LEU A 7 -7.14 -12.97 7.35
N GLU A 8 -7.64 -14.20 7.22
CA GLU A 8 -9.00 -14.54 7.65
C GLU A 8 -9.16 -14.44 9.17
N HIS A 9 -8.17 -14.89 9.94
CA HIS A 9 -8.15 -14.73 11.39
C HIS A 9 -8.30 -13.25 11.81
N TYR A 10 -7.46 -12.36 11.27
CA TYR A 10 -7.53 -10.93 11.60
C TYR A 10 -8.86 -10.30 11.19
N ARG A 11 -9.38 -10.67 10.02
CA ARG A 11 -10.66 -10.17 9.51
C ARG A 11 -11.83 -10.49 10.44
N GLN A 12 -11.77 -11.62 11.16
CA GLN A 12 -12.81 -12.06 12.08
C GLN A 12 -12.70 -11.44 13.48
N LEU A 13 -11.59 -10.76 13.82
CA LEU A 13 -11.46 -10.09 15.11
C LEU A 13 -12.52 -8.98 15.23
N PRO A 14 -13.31 -8.91 16.33
CA PRO A 14 -14.49 -8.04 16.40
C PRO A 14 -14.24 -6.57 16.07
N ASN A 15 -13.14 -6.00 16.57
CA ASN A 15 -12.74 -4.62 16.31
C ASN A 15 -12.36 -4.38 14.83
N ILE A 16 -11.66 -5.34 14.21
CA ILE A 16 -11.29 -5.27 12.80
C ILE A 16 -12.51 -5.49 11.90
N ALA A 17 -13.33 -6.49 12.20
CA ALA A 17 -14.56 -6.77 11.46
C ALA A 17 -15.51 -5.56 11.49
N ALA A 18 -15.61 -4.87 12.63
CA ALA A 18 -16.37 -3.63 12.75
C ALA A 18 -15.75 -2.51 11.90
N ALA A 19 -14.44 -2.31 11.98
CA ALA A 19 -13.71 -1.28 11.21
C ALA A 19 -13.75 -1.50 9.69
N LEU A 20 -13.85 -2.74 9.23
CA LEU A 20 -13.93 -3.10 7.81
C LEU A 20 -15.35 -3.02 7.25
N ARG A 21 -16.37 -2.79 8.09
CA ARG A 21 -17.77 -2.79 7.67
C ARG A 21 -18.02 -1.68 6.64
N GLY A 22 -18.58 -2.05 5.51
CA GLY A 22 -18.97 -1.11 4.44
C GLY A 22 -17.89 -0.88 3.40
N TYR A 23 -16.68 -1.40 3.57
CA TYR A 23 -15.68 -1.38 2.51
C TYR A 23 -15.77 -2.62 1.62
N SER A 24 -15.21 -2.51 0.41
CA SER A 24 -15.10 -3.65 -0.50
C SER A 24 -14.23 -4.76 0.12
N ASP A 25 -14.52 -5.99 -0.28
CA ASP A 25 -13.74 -7.15 0.14
C ASP A 25 -12.29 -7.09 -0.38
N ALA A 26 -12.09 -6.51 -1.58
CA ALA A 26 -10.78 -6.23 -2.15
C ALA A 26 -9.97 -5.23 -1.30
N PHE A 27 -10.58 -4.10 -0.91
CA PHE A 27 -9.94 -3.15 0.01
C PHE A 27 -9.61 -3.83 1.34
N SER A 28 -10.58 -4.53 1.91
CA SER A 28 -10.45 -5.17 3.23
C SER A 28 -9.26 -6.15 3.28
N ARG A 29 -9.03 -6.95 2.24
CA ARG A 29 -7.83 -7.80 2.16
C ARG A 29 -6.55 -7.00 1.98
N SER A 30 -6.62 -5.97 1.14
CA SER A 30 -5.45 -5.17 0.79
C SER A 30 -4.95 -4.39 2.00
N VAL A 31 -5.83 -3.70 2.71
CA VAL A 31 -5.47 -2.92 3.90
C VAL A 31 -4.95 -3.81 5.03
N LEU A 32 -5.52 -5.00 5.24
CA LEU A 32 -4.98 -5.95 6.23
C LEU A 32 -3.59 -6.46 5.84
N THR A 33 -3.33 -6.63 4.55
CA THR A 33 -1.99 -6.99 4.07
C THR A 33 -0.99 -5.86 4.36
N ILE A 34 -1.36 -4.60 4.12
CA ILE A 34 -0.53 -3.44 4.47
C ILE A 34 -0.31 -3.37 5.98
N LEU A 35 -1.38 -3.35 6.78
CA LEU A 35 -1.29 -3.27 8.24
C LEU A 35 -0.42 -4.39 8.83
N TYR A 36 -0.47 -5.61 8.29
CA TYR A 36 0.42 -6.68 8.71
C TYR A 36 1.89 -6.36 8.44
N LEU A 37 2.21 -5.85 7.25
CA LEU A 37 3.58 -5.48 6.86
C LEU A 37 4.11 -4.29 7.67
N GLU A 38 3.24 -3.36 8.07
CA GLU A 38 3.57 -2.24 8.96
C GLU A 38 3.64 -2.65 10.44
N GLY A 39 3.31 -3.90 10.79
CA GLY A 39 3.19 -4.34 12.18
C GLY A 39 1.95 -3.79 12.91
N GLY A 40 1.06 -3.09 12.20
CA GLY A 40 -0.18 -2.50 12.72
C GLY A 40 -1.21 -3.50 13.22
N LEU A 41 -1.06 -4.80 12.97
CA LEU A 41 -1.95 -5.83 13.51
C LEU A 41 -1.47 -6.43 14.85
N ARG A 42 -0.42 -5.87 15.46
CA ARG A 42 -0.01 -6.17 16.83
C ARG A 42 -0.94 -5.50 17.85
N ASP A 43 -0.91 -5.98 19.10
CA ASP A 43 -1.81 -5.50 20.16
C ASP A 43 -1.68 -3.99 20.45
N ASP A 44 -0.48 -3.44 20.30
CA ASP A 44 -0.18 -2.01 20.45
C ASP A 44 -0.39 -1.19 19.17
N GLY A 45 -0.82 -1.83 18.08
CA GLY A 45 -0.92 -1.22 16.75
C GLY A 45 0.43 -0.96 16.09
N GLY A 46 1.50 -1.64 16.52
CA GLY A 46 2.86 -1.40 16.00
C GLY A 46 3.39 -0.02 16.39
N LEU A 47 3.06 0.45 17.58
CA LEU A 47 3.50 1.75 18.09
C LEU A 47 5.03 1.82 18.12
N ASN A 48 5.60 2.82 17.47
CA ASN A 48 7.03 3.07 17.42
C ASN A 48 7.29 4.57 17.69
N ASP A 49 8.11 4.85 18.69
CA ASP A 49 8.52 6.21 19.09
C ASP A 49 10.03 6.27 19.34
N VAL A 50 10.79 5.86 18.33
CA VAL A 50 12.25 5.86 18.41
C VAL A 50 12.79 7.17 17.86
N ALA A 51 13.58 7.90 18.65
CA ALA A 51 14.09 9.23 18.32
C ALA A 51 14.93 9.31 17.03
N SER A 52 15.49 8.19 16.56
CA SER A 52 16.23 8.13 15.29
C SER A 52 15.34 7.95 14.06
N ASP A 53 14.04 7.68 14.24
CA ASP A 53 13.09 7.54 13.15
C ASP A 53 12.72 8.93 12.60
N ARG A 54 13.01 9.14 11.32
CA ARG A 54 12.69 10.42 10.63
C ARG A 54 11.18 10.68 10.61
N GLY A 55 10.34 9.64 10.71
CA GLY A 55 8.88 9.76 10.75
C GLY A 55 8.32 10.21 12.10
N GLY A 56 9.11 10.12 13.17
CA GLY A 56 8.64 10.30 14.56
C GLY A 56 7.65 9.21 14.99
N LEU A 57 6.84 9.53 16.00
CA LEU A 57 5.78 8.66 16.52
C LEU A 57 4.92 8.06 15.39
N THR A 58 4.86 6.73 15.33
CA THR A 58 4.17 5.99 14.27
C THR A 58 3.32 4.89 14.88
N LYS A 59 2.09 4.72 14.39
CA LYS A 59 1.17 3.63 14.76
C LYS A 59 0.37 3.20 13.53
N PHE A 60 0.14 1.90 13.36
CA PHE A 60 -0.51 1.32 12.17
C PHE A 60 0.19 1.68 10.85
N GLY A 61 1.49 1.98 10.87
CA GLY A 61 2.22 2.48 9.68
C GLY A 61 1.94 3.95 9.33
N ILE A 62 1.26 4.69 10.20
CA ILE A 62 0.89 6.10 10.03
C ILE A 62 1.74 6.94 10.97
N SER A 63 2.54 7.85 10.42
CA SER A 63 3.49 8.67 11.17
C SER A 63 2.97 10.07 11.49
N GLN A 64 3.42 10.61 12.61
CA GLN A 64 3.12 11.98 13.04
C GLN A 64 3.62 13.01 12.02
N LEU A 65 4.74 12.73 11.35
CA LEU A 65 5.26 13.58 10.29
C LEU A 65 4.26 13.70 9.11
N ALA A 66 3.65 12.59 8.70
CA ALA A 66 2.66 12.59 7.62
C ALA A 66 1.33 13.21 8.06
N TYR A 67 0.97 13.10 9.34
CA TYR A 67 -0.27 13.64 9.91
C TYR A 67 0.01 14.53 11.14
N PRO A 68 0.55 15.75 10.97
CA PRO A 68 1.04 16.57 12.08
C PRO A 68 -0.02 16.98 13.12
N ARG A 69 -1.30 16.90 12.76
CA ARG A 69 -2.44 17.29 13.60
C ARG A 69 -3.19 16.11 14.21
N LEU A 70 -2.81 14.87 13.87
CA LEU A 70 -3.46 13.67 14.35
C LEU A 70 -2.77 13.19 15.63
N ASP A 71 -3.53 12.75 16.63
CA ASP A 71 -2.97 12.07 17.81
C ASP A 71 -2.63 10.62 17.44
N ILE A 72 -1.37 10.38 17.08
CA ILE A 72 -0.91 9.06 16.64
C ILE A 72 -0.86 8.06 17.81
N ALA A 73 -0.56 8.50 19.03
CA ALA A 73 -0.47 7.61 20.19
C ALA A 73 -1.82 6.90 20.45
N ASN A 74 -2.90 7.68 20.39
CA ASN A 74 -4.26 7.19 20.61
C ASN A 74 -5.01 6.83 19.31
N LEU A 75 -4.30 6.73 18.18
CA LEU A 75 -4.92 6.31 16.93
C LEU A 75 -5.56 4.93 17.09
N THR A 76 -6.76 4.75 16.54
CA THR A 76 -7.51 3.49 16.52
C THR A 76 -7.35 2.80 15.17
N ILE A 77 -7.51 1.48 15.14
CA ILE A 77 -7.44 0.71 13.89
C ILE A 77 -8.53 1.11 12.89
N ASP A 78 -9.73 1.46 13.37
CA ASP A 78 -10.81 1.98 12.54
C ASP A 78 -10.40 3.28 11.82
N HIS A 79 -9.84 4.23 12.57
CA HIS A 79 -9.38 5.48 11.99
C HIS A 79 -8.20 5.26 11.04
N ALA A 80 -7.27 4.36 11.36
CA ALA A 80 -6.16 4.00 10.47
C ALA A 80 -6.66 3.40 9.15
N ILE A 81 -7.60 2.45 9.18
CA ILE A 81 -8.21 1.85 7.99
C ILE A 81 -8.89 2.92 7.13
N ARG A 82 -9.65 3.84 7.75
CA ARG A 82 -10.28 4.96 7.04
C ARG A 82 -9.25 5.86 6.35
N LEU A 83 -8.11 6.16 7.00
CA LEU A 83 -7.03 6.93 6.39
C LEU A 83 -6.45 6.19 5.18
N TYR A 84 -6.21 4.88 5.27
CA TYR A 84 -5.76 4.10 4.13
C TYR A 84 -6.74 4.13 2.95
N TYR A 85 -8.04 4.08 3.23
CA TYR A 85 -9.07 4.17 2.19
C TYR A 85 -9.04 5.54 1.51
N ARG A 86 -9.22 6.61 2.30
CA ARG A 86 -9.37 7.98 1.83
C ARG A 86 -8.12 8.51 1.12
N ASP A 87 -6.94 8.22 1.66
CA ASP A 87 -5.70 8.89 1.21
C ASP A 87 -4.92 8.10 0.17
N TYR A 88 -5.23 6.80 -0.01
CA TYR A 88 -4.47 5.95 -0.94
C TYR A 88 -5.35 5.09 -1.85
N TRP A 89 -6.42 4.49 -1.33
CA TRP A 89 -7.25 3.57 -2.13
C TRP A 89 -8.21 4.30 -3.06
N GLU A 90 -9.03 5.20 -2.51
CA GLU A 90 -10.03 5.97 -3.25
C GLU A 90 -9.40 6.87 -4.33
N PRO A 91 -8.34 7.66 -4.06
CA PRO A 91 -7.74 8.53 -5.07
C PRO A 91 -7.12 7.78 -6.25
N MET A 92 -6.79 6.49 -6.07
CA MET A 92 -6.23 5.64 -7.11
C MET A 92 -7.31 4.82 -7.84
N HIS A 93 -8.59 5.05 -7.54
CA HIS A 93 -9.73 4.32 -8.11
C HIS A 93 -9.57 2.80 -7.99
N CYS A 94 -9.03 2.33 -6.86
CA CYS A 94 -8.66 0.93 -6.68
C CYS A 94 -9.84 -0.05 -6.75
N ASP A 95 -11.05 0.38 -6.38
CA ASP A 95 -12.27 -0.44 -6.52
C ASP A 95 -12.67 -0.68 -7.99
N GLU A 96 -12.14 0.11 -8.94
CA GLU A 96 -12.40 0.00 -10.38
C GLU A 96 -11.32 -0.79 -11.13
N LEU A 97 -10.39 -1.42 -10.39
CA LEU A 97 -9.26 -2.18 -10.92
C LEU A 97 -9.31 -3.63 -10.43
N ASN A 98 -8.55 -4.51 -11.09
CA ASN A 98 -8.36 -5.87 -10.59
C ASN A 98 -7.72 -5.83 -9.18
N SER A 99 -8.21 -6.66 -8.27
CA SER A 99 -7.79 -6.68 -6.85
C SER A 99 -6.27 -6.80 -6.65
N GLY A 100 -5.57 -7.57 -7.50
CA GLY A 100 -4.11 -7.68 -7.44
C GLY A 100 -3.40 -6.39 -7.87
N VAL A 101 -3.92 -5.70 -8.88
CA VAL A 101 -3.42 -4.38 -9.30
C VAL A 101 -3.69 -3.36 -8.20
N ALA A 102 -4.91 -3.34 -7.65
CA ALA A 102 -5.34 -2.44 -6.59
C ALA A 102 -4.45 -2.57 -5.33
N LEU A 103 -4.10 -3.79 -4.92
CA LEU A 103 -3.16 -4.03 -3.84
C LEU A 103 -1.75 -3.47 -4.15
N MET A 104 -1.23 -3.71 -5.36
CA MET A 104 0.08 -3.18 -5.77
C MET A 104 0.09 -1.64 -5.77
N LEU A 105 -1.02 -1.00 -6.14
CA LEU A 105 -1.17 0.46 -6.14
C LEU A 105 -1.33 1.02 -4.73
N LEU A 106 -2.08 0.36 -3.84
CA LEU A 106 -2.18 0.74 -2.44
C LEU A 106 -0.79 0.73 -1.78
N ASP A 107 -0.09 -0.41 -1.85
CA ASP A 107 1.26 -0.54 -1.30
C ASP A 107 2.24 0.45 -1.94
N GLY A 108 2.12 0.63 -3.26
CA GLY A 108 2.89 1.61 -4.00
C GLY A 108 2.67 3.04 -3.50
N SER A 109 1.42 3.41 -3.23
CA SER A 109 1.04 4.75 -2.75
C SER A 109 1.58 5.02 -1.35
N VAL A 110 1.55 4.01 -0.47
CA VAL A 110 2.13 4.11 0.89
C VAL A 110 3.65 4.33 0.82
N GLN A 111 4.34 3.56 -0.02
CA GLN A 111 5.81 3.61 -0.12
C GLN A 111 6.35 4.80 -0.94
N HIS A 112 5.58 5.29 -1.91
CA HIS A 112 6.06 6.26 -2.90
C HIS A 112 5.29 7.58 -2.92
N GLY A 113 4.23 7.70 -2.12
CA GLY A 113 3.23 8.76 -2.22
C GLY A 113 2.38 8.65 -3.48
N LEU A 114 1.17 9.24 -3.45
CA LEU A 114 0.22 9.23 -4.58
C LEU A 114 0.85 9.74 -5.88
N SER A 115 1.47 10.93 -5.86
CA SER A 115 2.11 11.51 -7.05
C SER A 115 3.26 10.63 -7.57
N GLY A 116 4.05 10.05 -6.67
CA GLY A 116 5.18 9.20 -7.02
C GLY A 116 4.77 7.91 -7.72
N ILE A 117 3.77 7.20 -7.18
CA ILE A 117 3.25 5.98 -7.81
C ILE A 117 2.45 6.29 -9.08
N THR A 118 1.68 7.39 -9.10
CA THR A 118 0.90 7.80 -10.26
C THR A 118 1.78 8.06 -11.47
N ARG A 119 2.91 8.73 -11.30
CA ARG A 119 3.89 8.93 -12.39
C ARG A 119 4.52 7.62 -12.87
N ILE A 120 4.62 6.60 -12.03
CA ILE A 120 5.06 5.27 -12.47
C ILE A 120 3.97 4.62 -13.33
N VAL A 121 2.73 4.64 -12.85
CA VAL A 121 1.57 4.10 -13.55
C VAL A 121 1.38 4.78 -14.92
N GLN A 122 1.42 6.11 -14.97
CA GLN A 122 1.23 6.85 -16.21
C GLN A 122 2.28 6.50 -17.27
N ARG A 123 3.55 6.29 -16.88
CA ARG A 123 4.59 5.82 -17.81
C ARG A 123 4.36 4.39 -18.30
N ILE A 124 3.78 3.52 -17.48
CA ILE A 124 3.45 2.14 -17.87
C ILE A 124 2.26 2.13 -18.83
N ALA A 125 1.22 2.90 -18.52
CA ALA A 125 -0.02 2.97 -19.27
C ALA A 125 0.06 3.89 -20.49
N ASP A 126 1.24 4.43 -20.80
CA ASP A 126 1.46 5.45 -21.83
C ASP A 126 0.50 6.65 -21.72
N ALA A 127 0.20 7.07 -20.50
CA ALA A 127 -0.63 8.23 -20.18
C ALA A 127 0.22 9.51 -20.02
N GLU A 128 -0.44 10.67 -20.04
CA GLU A 128 0.21 11.93 -19.67
C GLU A 128 0.78 11.83 -18.25
N VAL A 129 2.06 12.20 -18.08
CA VAL A 129 2.79 12.03 -16.81
C VAL A 129 2.68 13.28 -15.95
N ASP A 130 1.46 13.64 -15.55
CA ASP A 130 1.17 14.82 -14.72
C ASP A 130 1.24 14.52 -13.19
N GLY A 131 1.20 13.24 -12.80
CA GLY A 131 1.18 12.80 -11.40
C GLY A 131 -0.19 12.85 -10.73
N VAL A 132 -1.27 13.05 -11.49
CA VAL A 132 -2.66 13.06 -11.02
C VAL A 132 -3.38 11.82 -11.56
N PHE A 133 -3.89 10.98 -10.65
CA PHE A 133 -4.60 9.77 -11.04
C PHE A 133 -6.09 10.10 -11.30
N GLY A 134 -6.39 10.52 -12.53
CA GLY A 134 -7.76 10.81 -12.96
C GLY A 134 -8.36 9.71 -13.83
N SER A 135 -9.61 9.92 -14.26
CA SER A 135 -10.36 8.99 -15.12
C SER A 135 -9.64 8.63 -16.43
N ARG A 136 -8.85 9.55 -17.00
CA ARG A 136 -8.01 9.29 -18.18
C ARG A 136 -6.91 8.27 -17.90
N THR A 137 -6.24 8.37 -16.75
CA THR A 137 -5.22 7.41 -16.31
C THR A 137 -5.87 6.06 -16.01
N LEU A 138 -6.99 6.06 -15.28
CA LEU A 138 -7.76 4.85 -14.97
C LEU A 138 -8.13 4.07 -16.23
N LYS A 139 -8.73 4.73 -17.23
CA LYS A 139 -9.14 4.09 -18.49
C LYS A 139 -7.97 3.41 -19.21
N LYS A 140 -6.79 4.05 -19.22
CA LYS A 140 -5.58 3.45 -19.81
C LYS A 140 -5.12 2.24 -19.00
N CYS A 141 -5.16 2.31 -17.67
CA CYS A 141 -4.81 1.19 -16.79
C CYS A 141 -5.73 -0.03 -17.01
N GLN A 142 -7.04 0.19 -17.14
CA GLN A 142 -8.02 -0.87 -17.38
C GLN A 142 -7.83 -1.59 -18.73
N SER A 143 -7.08 -0.99 -19.66
CA SER A 143 -6.75 -1.60 -20.96
C SER A 143 -5.52 -2.52 -20.90
N ILE A 144 -4.85 -2.62 -19.75
CA ILE A 144 -3.65 -3.44 -19.56
C ILE A 144 -4.04 -4.75 -18.85
N LEU A 145 -3.54 -5.88 -19.35
CA LEU A 145 -3.72 -7.16 -18.66
C LEU A 145 -3.15 -7.09 -17.23
N PRO A 146 -3.90 -7.49 -16.18
CA PRO A 146 -3.48 -7.33 -14.78
C PRO A 146 -2.09 -7.88 -14.48
N ASN A 147 -1.79 -9.10 -14.95
CA ASN A 147 -0.49 -9.74 -14.73
C ASN A 147 0.68 -8.96 -15.37
N LEU A 148 0.46 -8.42 -16.57
CA LEU A 148 1.45 -7.59 -17.26
C LEU A 148 1.64 -6.27 -16.51
N PHE A 149 0.55 -5.66 -16.05
CA PHE A 149 0.61 -4.40 -15.33
C PHE A 149 1.37 -4.54 -14.00
N ILE A 150 1.07 -5.58 -13.22
CA ILE A 150 1.76 -5.93 -11.98
C ILE A 150 3.26 -6.15 -12.25
N SER A 151 3.61 -6.95 -13.27
CA SER A 151 5.02 -7.20 -13.65
C SER A 151 5.78 -5.91 -13.95
N GLN A 152 5.17 -4.99 -14.70
CA GLN A 152 5.78 -3.69 -15.00
C GLN A 152 5.90 -2.80 -13.77
N LEU A 153 4.90 -2.78 -12.88
CA LEU A 153 4.94 -2.04 -11.62
C LEU A 153 6.08 -2.53 -10.73
N ILE A 154 6.28 -3.85 -10.61
CA ILE A 154 7.38 -4.44 -9.84
C ILE A 154 8.72 -3.93 -10.36
N SER A 155 8.96 -4.06 -11.67
CA SER A 155 10.21 -3.62 -12.29
C SER A 155 10.48 -2.12 -12.07
N ARG A 156 9.47 -1.26 -12.27
CA ARG A 156 9.62 0.19 -12.09
C ARG A 156 9.83 0.58 -10.63
N ARG A 157 9.15 -0.08 -9.68
CA ARG A 157 9.33 0.16 -8.24
C ARG A 157 10.71 -0.31 -7.76
N ALA A 158 11.16 -1.49 -8.17
CA ALA A 158 12.50 -1.99 -7.88
C ALA A 158 13.59 -1.04 -8.40
N ARG A 159 13.45 -0.55 -9.64
CA ARG A 159 14.36 0.45 -10.20
C ARG A 159 14.35 1.76 -9.42
N LYS A 160 13.18 2.19 -8.91
CA LYS A 160 13.09 3.39 -8.08
C LYS A 160 13.84 3.22 -6.75
N TYR A 161 13.74 2.06 -6.09
CA TYR A 161 14.54 1.78 -4.90
C TYR A 161 16.05 1.81 -5.19
N ALA A 162 16.48 1.17 -6.27
CA ALA A 162 17.88 1.23 -6.70
C ALA A 162 18.34 2.69 -6.95
N ARG A 163 17.49 3.51 -7.58
CA ARG A 163 17.78 4.93 -7.82
C ARG A 163 17.91 5.72 -6.51
N ILE A 164 17.04 5.49 -5.52
CA ILE A 164 17.14 6.12 -4.20
C ILE A 164 18.50 5.82 -3.57
N CYS A 165 18.95 4.56 -3.60
CA CYS A 165 20.27 4.19 -3.06
C CYS A 165 21.43 4.81 -3.84
N LEU A 166 21.31 4.95 -5.16
CA LEU A 166 22.33 5.62 -5.99
C LEU A 166 22.39 7.12 -5.73
N ASP A 167 21.26 7.75 -5.41
CA ASP A 167 21.16 9.18 -5.13
C ASP A 167 21.54 9.49 -3.67
N ASP A 168 21.31 8.56 -2.73
CA ASP A 168 21.70 8.64 -1.32
C ASP A 168 22.16 7.26 -0.81
N ASN A 169 23.48 7.05 -0.76
CA ASN A 169 24.09 5.80 -0.30
C ASN A 169 23.75 5.46 1.16
N SER A 170 23.33 6.42 2.00
CA SER A 170 22.90 6.14 3.37
C SER A 170 21.64 5.27 3.43
N GLN A 171 20.91 5.16 2.32
CA GLN A 171 19.71 4.34 2.20
C GLN A 171 19.98 2.86 1.85
N ILE A 172 21.21 2.49 1.46
CA ILE A 172 21.57 1.10 1.09
C ILE A 172 21.13 0.05 2.14
N PRO A 173 21.29 0.28 3.46
CA PRO A 173 20.83 -0.68 4.46
C PRO A 173 19.33 -1.01 4.40
N ASN A 174 18.50 -0.09 3.91
CA ASN A 174 17.05 -0.26 3.81
C ASN A 174 16.62 -1.07 2.57
N LEU A 175 17.49 -1.22 1.57
CA LEU A 175 17.16 -1.81 0.28
C LEU A 175 16.63 -3.25 0.40
N ASN A 176 17.26 -4.06 1.26
CA ASN A 176 16.82 -5.43 1.49
C ASN A 176 15.36 -5.47 2.01
N GLY A 177 15.03 -4.59 2.95
CA GLY A 177 13.66 -4.46 3.47
C GLY A 177 12.66 -4.07 2.40
N TRP A 178 12.99 -3.10 1.55
CA TRP A 178 12.13 -2.67 0.45
C TRP A 178 11.90 -3.76 -0.59
N MET A 179 12.93 -4.52 -0.95
CA MET A 179 12.81 -5.64 -1.90
C MET A 179 12.04 -6.82 -1.31
N ASN A 180 12.23 -7.13 -0.03
CA ASN A 180 11.44 -8.16 0.66
C ASN A 180 9.95 -7.80 0.70
N ARG A 181 9.63 -6.54 1.01
CA ARG A 181 8.24 -6.03 0.95
C ARG A 181 7.67 -6.16 -0.46
N LEU A 182 8.43 -5.76 -1.49
CA LEU A 182 7.98 -5.85 -2.88
C LEU A 182 7.74 -7.30 -3.31
N SER A 183 8.58 -8.25 -2.90
CA SER A 183 8.37 -9.69 -3.15
C SER A 183 7.08 -10.18 -2.48
N HIS A 184 6.89 -9.86 -1.20
CA HIS A 184 5.69 -10.29 -0.48
C HIS A 184 4.39 -9.74 -1.06
N ILE A 185 4.40 -8.46 -1.44
CA ILE A 185 3.26 -7.83 -2.11
C ILE A 185 3.03 -8.47 -3.48
N THR A 186 4.08 -8.76 -4.23
CA THR A 186 3.99 -9.40 -5.55
C THR A 186 3.24 -10.72 -5.50
N GLU A 187 3.68 -11.65 -4.64
CA GLU A 187 3.03 -12.95 -4.49
C GLU A 187 1.56 -12.80 -4.08
N ARG A 188 1.26 -11.86 -3.17
CA ARG A 188 -0.12 -11.58 -2.78
C ARG A 188 -0.95 -11.00 -3.93
N CYS A 189 -0.39 -10.10 -4.72
CA CYS A 189 -1.07 -9.52 -5.88
C CYS A 189 -1.48 -10.61 -6.86
N TYR A 190 -0.59 -11.55 -7.19
CA TYR A 190 -0.93 -12.67 -8.07
C TYR A 190 -1.99 -13.60 -7.47
N ALA A 191 -1.98 -13.84 -6.16
CA ALA A 191 -3.07 -14.57 -5.50
C ALA A 191 -4.43 -13.86 -5.59
N GLU A 192 -4.44 -12.53 -5.59
CA GLU A 192 -5.66 -11.71 -5.74
C GLU A 192 -6.12 -11.57 -7.20
N VAL A 193 -5.21 -11.64 -8.19
CA VAL A 193 -5.58 -11.55 -9.62
C VAL A 193 -6.58 -12.64 -10.01
N TYR A 194 -6.34 -13.87 -9.54
CA TYR A 194 -7.12 -15.05 -9.91
C TYR A 194 -8.26 -15.34 -8.93
N ARG A 195 -8.49 -14.48 -7.93
CA ARG A 195 -9.53 -14.71 -6.94
C ARG A 195 -10.90 -14.38 -7.53
N GLY A 196 -11.73 -15.40 -7.74
CA GLY A 196 -13.07 -15.26 -8.28
C GLY A 196 -13.15 -15.24 -9.81
N ALA A 197 -12.05 -15.58 -10.49
CA ALA A 197 -12.01 -15.87 -11.93
C ALA A 197 -12.27 -17.36 -12.20
#